data_AF-A0A9X4SDI3-F1
#
_entry.id   AF-A0A9X4SDI3-F1
#
_cell.length_a   1.000
_cell.length_b   1.000
_cell.length_c   1.000
_cell.angle_alpha   90.00
_cell.angle_beta   90.00
_cell.angle_gamma   90.00
#
_symmetry.space_group_name_H-M   'P 1'
#
loop_
_entity.id
_entity.type
_entity.pdbx_description
1 polymer ?
#
loop_
_entity_poly.entity_id
_entity_poly.type
_entity_poly.pdbx_seq_one_letter_code
_entity_poly.pdbx_strand_id
1 'polypeptide(L)'
;MKEKIVRETKLAVLEIIQGDEVLFSGNTNEIKKYFEIDQKKINSWRGKGISVQRGRVPKPTTIYAKFIGHKYGIVESTRNTSNVSKFMISEIEEEKLRETETKEERQLRRQTKRKIMMENLRKEYFNG
;
A
#
# COMPACT_ATOMS: atom_id res chain seq x y z
N MET A 1 -19.98 -4.74 -0.56
CA MET A 1 -19.61 -6.12 -0.97
C MET A 1 -18.10 -6.28 -0.86
N LYS A 2 -17.59 -7.45 -0.48
CA LYS A 2 -16.15 -7.72 -0.46
C LYS A 2 -15.80 -8.47 -1.75
N GLU A 3 -14.97 -7.88 -2.58
CA GLU A 3 -14.51 -8.52 -3.81
C GLU A 3 -13.19 -9.25 -3.53
N LYS A 4 -13.13 -10.55 -3.87
CA LYS A 4 -11.90 -11.33 -3.76
C LYS A 4 -11.10 -11.12 -5.04
N ILE A 5 -9.98 -10.40 -4.93
CA ILE A 5 -9.09 -10.13 -6.05
C ILE A 5 -7.86 -11.02 -5.91
N VAL A 6 -7.63 -11.83 -6.94
CA VAL A 6 -6.43 -12.66 -7.07
C VAL A 6 -5.48 -11.92 -8.00
N ARG A 7 -4.27 -11.62 -7.53
CA ARG A 7 -3.23 -10.99 -8.37
C ARG A 7 -1.94 -11.77 -8.28
N GLU A 8 -1.29 -11.93 -9.41
CA GLU A 8 0.10 -12.34 -9.45
C GLU A 8 0.97 -11.11 -9.17
N THR A 9 1.80 -11.19 -8.11
CA THR A 9 2.61 -10.07 -7.65
C THR A 9 4.01 -10.53 -7.29
N LYS A 10 4.96 -9.61 -7.37
CA LYS A 10 6.35 -9.86 -7.00
C LYS A 10 6.48 -9.90 -5.48
N LEU A 11 6.61 -11.09 -4.91
CA LEU A 11 6.79 -11.31 -3.48
C LEU A 11 8.28 -11.26 -3.11
N ALA A 12 8.57 -10.73 -1.92
CA ALA A 12 9.91 -10.80 -1.36
C ALA A 12 10.20 -12.22 -0.87
N VAL A 13 11.36 -12.74 -1.24
CA VAL A 13 11.93 -13.98 -0.71
C VAL A 13 12.90 -13.61 0.40
N LEU A 14 12.70 -14.22 1.57
CA LEU A 14 13.50 -13.96 2.77
C LEU A 14 14.07 -15.27 3.31
N GLU A 15 15.29 -15.19 3.83
CA GLU A 15 15.88 -16.19 4.72
C GLU A 15 15.60 -15.80 6.17
N ILE A 16 14.99 -16.71 6.92
CA ILE A 16 14.80 -16.59 8.36
C ILE A 16 16.00 -17.21 9.04
N ILE A 17 16.72 -16.41 9.82
CA ILE A 17 18.01 -16.76 10.41
C ILE A 17 17.93 -16.57 11.93
N GLN A 18 18.54 -17.46 12.68
CA GLN A 18 18.73 -17.34 14.12
C GLN A 18 20.13 -17.84 14.50
N GLY A 19 20.95 -16.98 15.09
CA GLY A 19 22.39 -17.28 15.22
C GLY A 19 23.02 -17.55 13.85
N ASP A 20 23.74 -18.65 13.72
CA ASP A 20 24.40 -19.04 12.47
C ASP A 20 23.54 -19.96 11.59
N GLU A 21 22.31 -20.28 12.02
CA GLU A 21 21.43 -21.22 11.34
C GLU A 21 20.35 -20.52 10.50
N VAL A 22 20.12 -21.05 9.30
CA VAL A 22 18.97 -20.69 8.45
C VAL A 22 17.82 -21.62 8.82
N LEU A 23 16.79 -21.06 9.46
CA LEU A 23 15.62 -21.80 9.91
C LEU A 23 14.63 -22.08 8.78
N PHE A 24 14.53 -21.16 7.81
CA PHE A 24 13.61 -21.27 6.68
C PHE A 24 14.00 -20.30 5.56
N SER A 25 13.71 -20.64 4.31
CA SER A 25 13.84 -19.74 3.17
C SER A 25 12.61 -19.84 2.28
N GLY A 26 12.00 -18.71 1.97
CA GLY A 26 10.79 -18.69 1.17
C GLY A 26 10.20 -17.30 0.99
N ASN A 27 9.09 -17.22 0.25
CA ASN A 27 8.38 -15.96 0.08
C ASN A 27 7.59 -15.57 1.35
N THR A 28 7.15 -14.32 1.41
CA THR A 28 6.41 -13.81 2.58
C THR A 28 5.14 -14.58 2.94
N ASN A 29 4.47 -15.23 1.97
CA ASN A 29 3.27 -16.02 2.26
C ASN A 29 3.64 -17.40 2.82
N GLU A 30 4.68 -18.03 2.26
CA GLU A 30 5.24 -19.29 2.77
C GLU A 30 5.73 -19.12 4.21
N ILE A 31 6.40 -18.01 4.53
CA ILE A 31 6.88 -17.71 5.89
C ILE A 31 5.72 -17.55 6.87
N LYS A 32 4.66 -16.82 6.49
CA LYS A 32 3.46 -16.69 7.35
C LYS A 32 2.85 -18.04 7.68
N LYS A 33 2.77 -18.92 6.68
CA LYS A 33 2.18 -20.25 6.83
C LYS A 33 3.07 -21.16 7.67
N TYR A 34 4.38 -21.14 7.46
CA TYR A 34 5.34 -21.99 8.16
C TYR A 34 5.46 -21.66 9.64
N PHE A 35 5.53 -20.36 9.98
CA PHE A 35 5.70 -19.91 11.36
C PHE A 35 4.38 -19.52 12.05
N GLU A 36 3.26 -19.58 11.34
CA GLU A 36 1.93 -19.14 11.83
C GLU A 36 1.93 -17.69 12.36
N ILE A 37 2.62 -16.80 11.65
CA ILE A 37 2.78 -15.39 12.04
C ILE A 37 2.12 -14.42 11.05
N ASP A 38 1.92 -13.20 11.51
CA ASP A 38 1.39 -12.11 10.71
C ASP A 38 2.49 -11.32 9.95
N GLN A 39 2.06 -10.43 9.06
CA GLN A 39 2.98 -9.58 8.31
C GLN A 39 3.76 -8.62 9.21
N LYS A 40 3.18 -8.18 10.34
CA LYS A 40 3.86 -7.24 11.26
C LYS A 40 5.07 -7.91 11.90
N LYS A 41 4.96 -9.17 12.29
CA LYS A 41 6.08 -9.95 12.84
C LYS A 41 7.19 -10.13 11.82
N ILE A 42 6.84 -10.47 10.57
CA ILE A 42 7.82 -10.57 9.47
C ILE A 42 8.53 -9.23 9.24
N ASN A 43 7.80 -8.12 9.25
CA ASN A 43 8.39 -6.79 9.10
C ASN A 43 9.35 -6.46 10.26
N SER A 44 9.02 -6.86 11.49
CA SER A 44 9.91 -6.71 12.65
C SER A 44 11.21 -7.50 12.47
N TRP A 45 11.13 -8.77 12.04
CA TRP A 45 12.31 -9.59 11.74
C TRP A 45 13.13 -9.02 10.59
N ARG A 46 12.47 -8.47 9.57
CA ARG A 46 13.12 -7.84 8.42
C ARG A 46 13.88 -6.58 8.82
N GLY A 47 13.30 -5.76 9.70
CA GLY A 47 13.99 -4.59 10.27
C GLY A 47 15.31 -4.98 10.94
N LYS A 48 15.34 -6.10 11.66
CA LYS A 48 16.58 -6.65 12.24
C LYS A 48 17.50 -7.24 11.17
N GLY A 49 16.95 -7.92 10.17
CA GLY A 49 17.69 -8.57 9.08
C GLY A 49 18.50 -7.61 8.22
N ILE A 50 18.11 -6.33 8.12
CA ILE A 50 18.93 -5.28 7.46
C ILE A 50 20.32 -5.18 8.09
N SER A 51 20.42 -5.32 9.42
CA SER A 51 21.73 -5.29 10.09
C SER A 51 22.59 -6.50 9.73
N VAL A 52 21.98 -7.67 9.57
CA VAL A 52 22.67 -8.90 9.14
C VAL A 52 23.16 -8.77 7.69
N GLN A 53 22.35 -8.17 6.81
CA GLN A 53 22.76 -7.86 5.44
C GLN A 53 23.96 -6.92 5.36
N ARG A 54 24.11 -6.02 6.34
CA ARG A 54 25.26 -5.11 6.45
C ARG A 54 26.48 -5.76 7.12
N GLY A 55 26.47 -7.07 7.35
CA GLY A 55 27.61 -7.82 7.90
C GLY A 55 27.56 -8.02 9.43
N ARG A 56 26.46 -7.68 10.10
CA ARG A 56 26.32 -7.98 11.54
C ARG A 56 26.12 -9.48 11.75
N VAL A 57 26.90 -10.07 12.65
CA VAL A 57 26.71 -11.45 13.09
C VAL A 57 25.36 -11.57 13.85
N PRO A 58 24.45 -12.46 13.42
CA PRO A 58 23.16 -12.65 14.09
C PRO A 58 23.34 -13.24 15.50
N LYS A 59 22.53 -12.81 16.45
CA LYS A 59 22.57 -13.37 17.82
C LYS A 59 21.77 -14.68 17.89
N PRO A 60 22.21 -15.67 18.68
CA PRO A 60 21.49 -16.94 18.85
C PRO A 60 20.05 -16.81 19.38
N THR A 61 19.75 -15.75 20.12
CA THR A 61 18.44 -15.53 20.75
C THR A 61 17.47 -14.72 19.90
N THR A 62 17.90 -14.24 18.73
CA THR A 62 17.13 -13.30 17.92
C THR A 62 16.87 -13.86 16.54
N ILE A 63 15.61 -13.79 16.10
CA ILE A 63 15.22 -14.13 14.72
C ILE A 63 15.38 -12.89 13.84
N TYR A 64 15.98 -13.11 12.67
CA TYR A 64 16.23 -12.13 11.63
C TYR A 64 15.59 -12.61 10.32
N ALA A 65 15.13 -11.67 9.48
CA ALA A 65 14.68 -11.98 8.13
C ALA A 65 15.53 -11.24 7.10
N LYS A 66 16.45 -11.95 6.46
CA LYS A 66 17.36 -11.42 5.45
C LYS A 66 16.70 -11.49 4.08
N PHE A 67 16.65 -10.38 3.35
CA PHE A 67 16.14 -10.40 1.99
C PHE A 67 17.17 -11.02 1.03
N ILE A 68 16.72 -11.97 0.22
CA ILE A 68 17.57 -12.69 -0.74
C ILE A 68 17.12 -12.53 -2.20
N GLY A 69 15.89 -12.06 -2.44
CA GLY A 69 15.43 -11.82 -3.79
C GLY A 69 13.92 -11.71 -3.90
N HIS A 70 13.42 -11.92 -5.11
CA HIS A 70 12.00 -11.85 -5.42
C HIS A 70 11.54 -13.06 -6.20
N LYS A 71 10.29 -13.46 -5.96
CA LYS A 71 9.60 -14.51 -6.73
C LYS A 71 8.18 -14.05 -7.02
N TYR A 72 7.68 -14.33 -8.21
CA TYR A 72 6.27 -14.10 -8.51
C TYR A 72 5.41 -15.10 -7.72
N GLY A 73 4.34 -14.61 -7.14
CA GLY A 73 3.43 -15.42 -6.35
C GLY A 73 2.02 -14.83 -6.34
N ILE A 74 1.06 -15.71 -6.08
CA ILE A 74 -0.35 -15.35 -6.02
C ILE A 74 -0.64 -14.73 -4.65
N VAL A 75 -1.23 -13.53 -4.65
CA VAL A 75 -1.73 -12.87 -3.46
C VAL A 75 -3.23 -12.70 -3.61
N GLU A 76 -3.97 -13.29 -2.69
CA GLU A 76 -5.39 -13.05 -2.53
C GLU A 76 -5.56 -11.83 -1.62
N SER A 77 -6.26 -10.80 -2.10
CA SER A 77 -6.67 -9.68 -1.27
C SER A 77 -8.16 -9.47 -1.36
N THR A 78 -8.79 -9.19 -0.21
CA THR A 78 -10.17 -8.75 -0.15
C THR A 78 -10.21 -7.25 -0.28
N ARG A 79 -10.73 -6.75 -1.40
CA ARG A 79 -10.96 -5.31 -1.59
C ARG A 79 -12.31 -4.97 -0.98
N ASN A 80 -12.30 -4.12 0.05
CA ASN A 80 -13.51 -3.44 0.50
C ASN A 80 -13.83 -2.35 -0.51
N THR A 81 -14.85 -2.55 -1.34
CA THR A 81 -15.36 -1.51 -2.26
C THR A 81 -15.98 -0.32 -1.52
N SER A 82 -16.16 -0.41 -0.20
CA SER A 82 -16.64 0.72 0.63
C SER A 82 -15.58 1.77 0.94
N ASN A 83 -14.29 1.50 0.68
CA ASN A 83 -13.18 2.43 0.90
C ASN A 83 -12.66 3.01 -0.42
N VAL A 84 -13.54 3.25 -1.40
CA VAL A 84 -13.21 4.22 -2.45
C VAL A 84 -13.18 5.57 -1.75
N SER A 85 -12.01 6.19 -1.64
CA SER A 85 -11.90 7.50 -1.02
C SER A 85 -12.84 8.46 -1.74
N LYS A 86 -13.50 9.35 -0.99
CA LYS A 86 -14.40 10.39 -1.55
C LYS A 86 -13.72 11.16 -2.70
N PHE A 87 -12.39 11.26 -2.64
CA PHE A 87 -11.48 11.81 -3.64
C PHE A 87 -11.49 11.05 -4.97
N MET A 88 -11.37 9.71 -4.95
CA MET A 88 -11.40 8.91 -6.19
C MET A 88 -12.79 8.89 -6.83
N ILE A 89 -13.86 8.95 -6.04
CA ILE A 89 -15.22 9.07 -6.58
C ILE A 89 -15.37 10.42 -7.30
N SER A 90 -14.90 11.51 -6.68
CA SER A 90 -14.99 12.85 -7.29
C SER A 90 -14.16 13.00 -8.57
N GLU A 91 -13.00 12.33 -8.68
CA GLU A 91 -12.19 12.35 -9.90
C GLU A 91 -12.86 11.60 -11.04
N ILE A 92 -13.43 10.42 -10.75
CA ILE A 92 -14.14 9.60 -11.75
C ILE A 92 -15.41 10.31 -12.24
N GLU A 93 -16.18 10.92 -11.34
CA GLU A 93 -17.37 11.70 -11.70
C GLU A 93 -17.01 12.94 -12.54
N GLU A 94 -15.94 13.64 -12.18
CA GLU A 94 -15.48 14.81 -12.92
C GLU A 94 -14.90 14.45 -14.30
N GLU A 95 -14.31 13.27 -14.44
CA GLU A 95 -13.83 12.73 -15.72
C GLU A 95 -14.98 12.35 -16.64
N LYS A 96 -15.99 11.63 -16.15
CA LYS A 96 -17.21 11.33 -16.92
C LYS A 96 -17.95 12.58 -17.40
N LEU A 97 -18.04 13.61 -16.54
CA LEU A 97 -18.63 14.89 -16.94
C LEU A 97 -17.81 15.59 -18.05
N ARG A 98 -16.48 15.46 -18.05
CA ARG A 98 -15.64 16.05 -19.11
C ARG A 98 -15.85 15.38 -20.47
N GLU A 99 -16.19 14.10 -20.49
CA GLU A 99 -16.43 13.35 -21.74
C GLU A 99 -17.74 13.76 -22.42
N THR A 100 -18.75 14.17 -21.65
CA THR A 100 -20.08 14.52 -22.16
C THR A 100 -20.36 16.02 -22.25
N GLU A 101 -19.57 16.87 -21.59
CA GLU A 101 -19.76 18.33 -21.59
C GLU A 101 -19.30 19.00 -22.89
N THR A 102 -20.11 19.93 -23.35
CA THR A 102 -19.72 20.90 -24.39
C THR A 102 -18.67 21.89 -23.87
N LYS A 103 -18.02 22.62 -24.78
CA LYS A 103 -16.98 23.62 -24.41
C LYS A 103 -17.53 24.73 -23.50
N GLU A 104 -18.76 25.17 -23.73
CA GLU A 104 -19.41 26.23 -22.97
C GLU A 104 -19.76 25.78 -21.54
N GLU A 105 -20.33 24.59 -21.39
CA GLU A 105 -20.63 24.01 -20.07
C GLU A 105 -19.38 23.81 -19.23
N ARG A 106 -18.30 23.33 -19.86
CA ARG A 106 -17.00 23.18 -19.20
C ARG A 106 -16.44 24.53 -18.73
N GLN A 107 -16.61 25.58 -19.52
CA GLN A 107 -16.17 26.94 -19.18
C GLN A 107 -16.98 27.50 -18.00
N LEU A 108 -18.31 27.37 -18.04
CA LEU A 108 -19.20 27.78 -16.96
C LEU A 108 -18.87 27.05 -15.65
N ARG A 109 -18.67 25.73 -15.71
CA ARG A 109 -18.29 24.91 -14.54
C ARG A 109 -17.00 25.40 -13.88
N ARG A 110 -15.97 25.74 -14.68
CA ARG A 110 -14.70 26.28 -14.19
C ARG A 110 -14.89 27.64 -13.53
N GLN A 111 -15.71 28.51 -14.10
CA GLN A 111 -16.04 29.82 -13.51
C GLN A 111 -16.77 29.65 -12.18
N THR A 112 -17.77 28.78 -12.12
CA THR A 112 -18.51 28.49 -10.89
C THR A 112 -17.61 27.90 -9.80
N LYS A 113 -16.74 26.92 -10.13
CA LYS A 113 -15.77 26.37 -9.18
C LYS A 113 -14.83 27.44 -8.62
N ARG A 114 -14.30 28.32 -9.48
CA ARG A 114 -13.44 29.44 -9.06
C ARG A 114 -14.18 30.41 -8.14
N LYS A 115 -15.44 30.74 -8.46
CA LYS A 115 -16.26 31.64 -7.64
C LYS A 115 -16.49 31.06 -6.24
N ILE A 116 -16.86 29.79 -6.15
CA ILE A 116 -17.07 29.09 -4.87
C ILE A 116 -15.76 29.04 -4.07
N MET A 117 -14.63 28.71 -4.71
CA MET A 117 -13.31 28.68 -4.06
C MET A 117 -12.95 30.05 -3.46
N MET A 118 -13.14 31.13 -4.23
CA MET A 118 -12.86 32.48 -3.75
C MET A 118 -13.79 32.91 -2.61
N GLU A 119 -15.06 32.51 -2.64
CA GLU A 119 -16.00 32.79 -1.56
C GLU A 119 -15.63 32.05 -0.27
N ASN A 120 -15.22 30.78 -0.38
CA ASN A 120 -14.76 29.99 0.77
C ASN A 120 -13.49 30.59 1.38
N LEU A 121 -12.49 30.93 0.55
CA LEU A 121 -11.28 31.62 1.01
C LEU A 121 -11.64 32.94 1.70
N ARG A 122 -12.55 33.74 1.12
CA ARG A 122 -12.99 35.00 1.73
C ARG A 122 -13.64 34.78 3.10
N LYS A 123 -14.44 33.72 3.27
CA LYS A 123 -15.03 33.37 4.57
C LYS A 123 -13.95 32.95 5.58
N GLU A 124 -12.96 32.18 5.16
CA GLU A 124 -11.84 31.75 6.03
C GLU A 124 -10.96 32.93 6.47
N TYR A 125 -10.71 33.92 5.59
CA TYR A 125 -9.83 35.05 5.89
C TYR A 125 -10.50 36.26 6.53
N PHE A 126 -11.83 36.45 6.39
CA PHE A 126 -12.54 37.63 6.90
C PHE A 126 -13.48 37.35 8.09
N ASN A 127 -13.78 36.09 8.41
CA ASN A 127 -14.60 35.71 9.58
C ASN A 127 -13.82 34.87 10.62
N GLY A 128 -12.48 34.90 10.58
CA GLY A 128 -11.57 34.30 11.57
C GLY A 128 -11.10 35.30 12.61
#